data_AF-A0A7C5HT43-F1
#
_entry.id   AF-A0A7C5HT43-F1
#
_cell.length_a   1.000
_cell.length_b   1.000
_cell.length_c   1.000
_cell.angle_alpha   90.00
_cell.angle_beta   90.00
_cell.angle_gamma   90.00
#
_symmetry.space_group_name_H-M   'P 1'
#
loop_
_entity.id
_entity.type
_entity.pdbx_description
1 polymer ?
#
loop_
_entity_poly.entity_id
_entity_poly.type
_entity_poly.pdbx_seq_one_letter_code
_entity_poly.pdbx_strand_id
1 'polypeptide(L)'
;PQEFWREVVDRVAEEVPDTLLLAEAFWMLEGYFVRTLGMHRVYNSAFMHMLKKEDNAEYRQLIKKTLEFDAEILKRYVNFMNNPDEDTAIAQFGRGDKYFGVCMMMLTMPGLPMIGHGQVEGLTEKYGMEYAKAYYDEQPDHELVERHYREVFPVMKQRSLFAEVAHFQLFDLYAPDGQVNENVFAYTNRHNGKQTLFIYNNRYEASEGWIRISAGRLDNGSMRQTSLGDALGLPGEHHSFVIFRDQRSGLEFIRSCALMREQGLFVALGGYQYNLFMEFRVVRPSKLKPYDQVCEELNGRGVASIEIEALSISLRPIHQIVEAAIEGFIEKADAKSAKPEKLAAAFGKACQTLLDAVAERFAEIMEKQLTPPDDIAEKAAESYLSALSYESLLEKAENIKRVQVSLGLDEETDEAFRWLAKPLIALNCIQEMVRDNGFLEKQVIDQWLLGNTLEKVFVDKVATWPVNSTEAVDLISCLLARRTAPASDATPDEQLMASIRTLHESGDRHFNAFMQVQHLHGKEWFRERQLSLLASWIMVQELIRRIENIKNAKQVASDEATVLTAWLDAIDTLEMAAFVSGYEMGALLQTAANAKQ
;
A
#
# COMPACT_ATOMS: atom_id res chain seq x y z
N PRO A 1 -56.71 23.87 -23.37
CA PRO A 1 -56.39 22.74 -22.46
C PRO A 1 -55.17 23.11 -21.62
N GLN A 2 -55.17 22.79 -20.32
CA GLN A 2 -53.92 22.84 -19.55
C GLN A 2 -52.97 21.75 -20.06
N GLU A 3 -51.66 21.97 -19.92
CA GLU A 3 -50.68 20.98 -20.34
C GLU A 3 -50.77 19.77 -19.39
N PHE A 4 -50.99 18.58 -19.96
CA PHE A 4 -51.32 17.37 -19.21
C PHE A 4 -50.23 16.96 -18.22
N TRP A 5 -48.96 16.98 -18.63
CA TRP A 5 -47.84 16.59 -17.78
C TRP A 5 -47.61 17.57 -16.65
N ARG A 6 -47.88 18.86 -16.86
CA ARG A 6 -47.85 19.84 -15.79
C ARG A 6 -48.85 19.50 -14.69
N GLU A 7 -50.09 19.17 -15.08
CA GLU A 7 -51.13 18.75 -14.12
C GLU A 7 -50.72 17.48 -13.36
N VAL A 8 -50.15 16.49 -14.05
CA VAL A 8 -49.65 15.25 -13.42
C VAL A 8 -48.54 15.53 -12.41
N VAL A 9 -47.56 16.38 -12.76
CA VAL A 9 -46.46 16.73 -11.86
C VAL A 9 -46.97 17.45 -10.62
N ASP A 10 -47.86 18.44 -10.79
CA ASP A 10 -48.43 19.20 -9.67
C ASP A 10 -49.23 18.29 -8.73
N ARG A 11 -50.07 17.39 -9.28
CA ARG A 11 -50.83 16.43 -8.47
C ARG A 11 -49.96 15.39 -7.79
N VAL A 12 -48.92 14.88 -8.44
CA VAL A 12 -47.96 13.95 -7.84
C VAL A 12 -47.25 14.60 -6.65
N ALA A 13 -46.85 15.87 -6.78
CA ALA A 13 -46.22 16.61 -5.69
C ALA A 13 -47.15 16.83 -4.49
N GLU A 14 -48.46 17.00 -4.72
CA GLU A 14 -49.45 17.21 -3.66
C GLU A 14 -49.96 15.90 -3.04
N GLU A 15 -50.29 14.91 -3.86
CA GLU A 15 -51.00 13.70 -3.45
C GLU A 15 -50.05 12.55 -3.07
N VAL A 16 -48.89 12.43 -3.73
CA VAL A 16 -47.92 11.33 -3.55
C VAL A 16 -46.46 11.82 -3.64
N PRO A 17 -46.02 12.73 -2.74
CA PRO A 17 -44.76 13.48 -2.87
C PRO A 17 -43.48 12.63 -2.93
N ASP A 18 -43.53 11.37 -2.46
CA ASP A 18 -42.40 10.44 -2.52
C ASP A 18 -42.23 9.76 -3.91
N THR A 19 -43.08 10.10 -4.88
CA THR A 19 -43.05 9.54 -6.24
C THR A 19 -42.09 10.30 -7.15
N LEU A 20 -41.11 9.61 -7.72
CA LEU A 20 -40.20 10.17 -8.71
C LEU A 20 -40.73 9.96 -10.13
N LEU A 21 -40.84 11.06 -10.88
CA LEU A 21 -41.20 11.04 -12.30
C LEU A 21 -39.95 11.21 -13.16
N LEU A 22 -39.78 10.29 -14.11
CA LEU A 22 -38.70 10.29 -15.06
C LEU A 22 -39.27 10.40 -16.47
N ALA A 23 -38.78 11.37 -17.24
CA ALA A 23 -39.14 11.56 -18.64
C ALA A 23 -38.13 10.90 -19.56
N GLU A 24 -38.57 9.89 -20.30
CA GLU A 24 -37.87 9.37 -21.49
C GLU A 24 -38.25 10.25 -22.68
N ALA A 25 -37.61 11.42 -22.77
CA ALA A 25 -37.80 12.35 -23.88
C ALA A 25 -36.48 12.56 -24.61
N PHE A 26 -36.55 12.53 -25.95
CA PHE A 26 -35.41 12.75 -26.83
C PHE A 26 -35.53 14.14 -27.49
N TRP A 27 -34.51 14.58 -28.24
CA TRP A 27 -34.53 15.79 -29.12
C TRP A 27 -34.23 17.16 -28.48
N MET A 28 -33.28 17.27 -27.55
CA MET A 28 -32.89 18.56 -26.94
C MET A 28 -34.05 19.29 -26.21
N LEU A 29 -35.08 18.53 -25.82
CA LEU A 29 -36.26 19.03 -25.10
C LEU A 29 -36.10 18.92 -23.58
N GLU A 30 -34.93 18.51 -23.08
CA GLU A 30 -34.70 18.24 -21.66
C GLU A 30 -34.96 19.50 -20.83
N GLY A 31 -34.55 20.66 -21.35
CA GLY A 31 -34.84 21.96 -20.74
C GLY A 31 -36.34 22.25 -20.61
N TYR A 32 -37.16 21.82 -21.58
CA TYR A 32 -38.62 21.99 -21.54
C TYR A 32 -39.25 21.09 -20.47
N PHE A 33 -38.90 19.80 -20.43
CA PHE A 33 -39.44 18.85 -19.45
C PHE A 33 -39.05 19.20 -18.01
N VAL A 34 -37.79 19.60 -17.81
CA VAL A 34 -37.30 19.97 -16.48
C VAL A 34 -37.86 21.30 -16.01
N ARG A 35 -37.80 22.34 -16.85
CA ARG A 35 -38.09 23.71 -16.41
C ARG A 35 -39.56 24.07 -16.52
N THR A 36 -40.21 23.67 -17.61
CA THR A 36 -41.61 24.04 -17.87
C THR A 36 -42.55 23.05 -17.19
N LEU A 37 -42.30 21.76 -17.38
CA LEU A 37 -43.18 20.71 -16.85
C LEU A 37 -42.86 20.35 -15.40
N GLY A 38 -41.63 20.56 -14.94
CA GLY A 38 -41.23 20.28 -13.56
C GLY A 38 -40.83 18.82 -13.31
N MET A 39 -40.55 18.03 -14.35
CA MET A 39 -40.13 16.63 -14.21
C MET A 39 -38.90 16.50 -13.32
N HIS A 40 -38.90 15.48 -12.46
CA HIS A 40 -37.82 15.23 -11.49
C HIS A 40 -36.53 14.79 -12.18
N ARG A 41 -36.65 13.96 -13.22
CA ARG A 41 -35.55 13.42 -14.02
C ARG A 41 -35.90 13.37 -15.51
N VAL A 42 -34.90 13.47 -16.36
CA VAL A 42 -35.05 13.36 -17.83
C VAL A 42 -33.85 12.63 -18.42
N TYR A 43 -34.10 11.78 -19.42
CA TYR A 43 -33.04 11.11 -20.16
C TYR A 43 -32.10 12.10 -20.86
N ASN A 44 -30.81 11.80 -20.83
CA ASN A 44 -29.77 12.56 -21.53
C ASN A 44 -29.16 11.69 -22.64
N SER A 45 -29.86 11.54 -23.76
CA SER A 45 -29.35 10.76 -24.90
C SER A 45 -28.11 11.40 -25.55
N ALA A 46 -27.91 12.71 -25.37
CA ALA A 46 -26.70 13.39 -25.82
C ALA A 46 -25.43 12.81 -25.17
N PHE A 47 -25.50 12.36 -23.90
CA PHE A 47 -24.39 11.67 -23.24
C PHE A 47 -23.92 10.46 -24.06
N MET A 48 -24.85 9.56 -24.40
CA MET A 48 -24.53 8.34 -25.13
C MET A 48 -24.08 8.64 -26.56
N HIS A 49 -24.88 9.40 -27.32
CA HIS A 49 -24.61 9.62 -28.75
C HIS A 49 -23.33 10.40 -29.00
N MET A 50 -23.10 11.50 -28.27
CA MET A 50 -21.93 12.36 -28.51
C MET A 50 -20.65 11.69 -28.03
N LEU A 51 -20.66 11.00 -26.87
CA LEU A 51 -19.47 10.28 -26.39
C LEU A 51 -19.12 9.07 -27.27
N LYS A 52 -20.13 8.37 -27.82
CA LYS A 52 -19.92 7.28 -28.80
C LYS A 52 -19.20 7.81 -30.04
N LYS A 53 -19.69 8.92 -30.60
CA LYS A 53 -19.18 9.55 -31.83
C LYS A 53 -17.93 10.42 -31.64
N GLU A 54 -17.54 10.67 -30.39
CA GLU A 54 -16.46 11.61 -30.03
C GLU A 54 -16.77 13.06 -30.44
N ASP A 55 -18.05 13.43 -30.45
CA ASP A 55 -18.55 14.80 -30.61
C ASP A 55 -18.31 15.60 -29.31
N ASN A 56 -17.08 15.53 -28.80
CA ASN A 56 -16.70 15.96 -27.44
C ASN A 56 -16.91 17.47 -27.24
N ALA A 57 -16.59 18.27 -28.26
CA ALA A 57 -16.78 19.72 -28.23
C ALA A 57 -18.25 20.10 -28.05
N GLU A 58 -19.16 19.43 -28.76
CA GLU A 58 -20.60 19.68 -28.65
C GLU A 58 -21.11 19.30 -27.26
N TYR A 59 -20.70 18.15 -26.74
CA TYR A 59 -21.11 17.70 -25.41
C TYR A 59 -20.57 18.60 -24.29
N ARG A 60 -19.31 19.05 -24.39
CA ARG A 60 -18.73 20.05 -23.48
C ARG A 60 -19.51 21.37 -23.53
N GLN A 61 -19.84 21.84 -24.74
CA GLN A 61 -20.60 23.06 -24.91
C GLN A 61 -22.01 22.94 -24.29
N LEU A 62 -22.66 21.78 -24.40
CA LEU A 62 -23.93 21.49 -23.74
C LEU A 62 -23.81 21.63 -22.21
N ILE A 63 -22.78 21.04 -21.60
CA ILE A 63 -22.55 21.16 -20.15
C ILE A 63 -22.26 22.62 -19.77
N LYS A 64 -21.38 23.32 -20.50
CA LYS A 64 -21.05 24.74 -20.23
C LYS A 64 -22.30 25.63 -20.27
N LYS A 65 -23.10 25.52 -21.33
CA LYS A 65 -24.37 26.27 -21.45
C LYS A 65 -25.34 25.96 -20.32
N THR A 66 -25.37 24.70 -19.87
CA THR A 66 -26.19 24.30 -18.73
C THR A 66 -25.70 24.97 -17.45
N LEU A 67 -24.38 25.01 -17.20
CA LEU A 67 -23.79 25.69 -16.04
C LEU A 67 -23.98 27.21 -16.06
N GLU A 68 -23.90 27.83 -17.25
CA GLU A 68 -24.12 29.26 -17.46
C GLU A 68 -25.60 29.67 -17.28
N PHE A 69 -26.52 28.72 -17.49
CA PHE A 69 -27.95 28.95 -17.36
C PHE A 69 -28.48 28.58 -15.96
N ASP A 70 -28.39 27.31 -15.59
CA ASP A 70 -28.81 26.76 -14.30
C ASP A 70 -28.15 25.39 -14.06
N ALA A 71 -27.19 25.35 -13.13
CA ALA A 71 -26.47 24.13 -12.79
C ALA A 71 -27.39 23.03 -12.22
N GLU A 72 -28.54 23.38 -11.63
CA GLU A 72 -29.51 22.44 -11.07
C GLU A 72 -30.17 21.54 -12.12
N ILE A 73 -30.00 21.85 -13.40
CA ILE A 73 -30.45 20.98 -14.50
C ILE A 73 -29.56 19.74 -14.60
N LEU A 74 -28.25 19.84 -14.36
CA LEU A 74 -27.33 18.70 -14.48
C LEU A 74 -27.72 17.54 -13.55
N LYS A 75 -28.17 17.83 -12.31
CA LYS A 75 -28.61 16.78 -11.38
C LYS A 75 -29.91 16.08 -11.80
N ARG A 76 -30.61 16.62 -12.80
CA ARG A 76 -31.86 16.03 -13.31
C ARG A 76 -31.63 15.11 -14.50
N TYR A 77 -30.43 15.09 -15.08
CA TYR A 77 -30.11 14.18 -16.16
C TYR A 77 -29.98 12.74 -15.68
N VAL A 78 -30.53 11.84 -16.49
CA VAL A 78 -30.26 10.41 -16.43
C VAL A 78 -29.29 10.06 -17.54
N ASN A 79 -28.04 9.79 -17.16
CA ASN A 79 -26.98 9.44 -18.09
C ASN A 79 -26.95 7.91 -18.22
N PHE A 80 -26.86 7.41 -19.45
CA PHE A 80 -26.80 5.99 -19.76
C PHE A 80 -25.88 5.75 -20.96
N MET A 81 -25.32 4.54 -21.04
CA MET A 81 -24.50 4.10 -22.19
C MET A 81 -25.30 3.26 -23.20
N ASN A 82 -26.45 2.75 -22.80
CA ASN A 82 -27.43 2.09 -23.64
C ASN A 82 -28.79 2.08 -22.93
N ASN A 83 -29.84 1.80 -23.71
CA ASN A 83 -31.16 1.45 -23.24
C ASN A 83 -31.71 0.33 -24.16
N PRO A 84 -32.91 -0.23 -23.91
CA PRO A 84 -33.48 -1.28 -24.75
C PRO A 84 -33.68 -0.90 -26.24
N ASP A 85 -33.87 0.38 -26.54
CA ASP A 85 -34.10 0.89 -27.90
C ASP A 85 -32.80 1.19 -28.67
N GLU A 86 -31.65 1.20 -27.98
CA GLU A 86 -30.33 1.51 -28.53
C GLU A 86 -29.44 0.27 -28.64
N ASP A 87 -28.33 0.38 -29.36
CA ASP A 87 -27.33 -0.68 -29.41
C ASP A 87 -26.73 -0.96 -28.01
N THR A 88 -26.29 -2.19 -27.77
CA THR A 88 -25.67 -2.57 -26.49
C THR A 88 -24.42 -1.74 -26.20
N ALA A 89 -24.11 -1.50 -24.92
CA ALA A 89 -22.97 -0.67 -24.54
C ALA A 89 -21.63 -1.17 -25.13
N ILE A 90 -21.45 -2.49 -25.26
CA ILE A 90 -20.27 -3.06 -25.94
C ILE A 90 -20.26 -2.75 -27.43
N ALA A 91 -21.39 -2.88 -28.14
CA ALA A 91 -21.45 -2.53 -29.56
C ALA A 91 -21.12 -1.05 -29.79
N GLN A 92 -21.47 -0.19 -28.83
CA GLN A 92 -21.25 1.25 -28.94
C GLN A 92 -19.85 1.72 -28.54
N PHE A 93 -19.30 1.18 -27.44
CA PHE A 93 -18.06 1.69 -26.81
C PHE A 93 -16.92 0.66 -26.78
N GLY A 94 -17.17 -0.55 -27.25
CA GLY A 94 -16.25 -1.68 -27.13
C GLY A 94 -16.18 -2.22 -25.69
N ARG A 95 -15.10 -2.95 -25.41
CA ARG A 95 -14.82 -3.57 -24.09
C ARG A 95 -13.59 -3.00 -23.38
N GLY A 96 -12.93 -2.03 -24.01
CA GLY A 96 -11.66 -1.46 -23.57
C GLY A 96 -11.81 -0.15 -22.81
N ASP A 97 -10.77 0.68 -22.85
CA ASP A 97 -10.70 1.90 -22.04
C ASP A 97 -11.74 2.96 -22.40
N LYS A 98 -12.24 3.01 -23.65
CA LYS A 98 -13.34 3.91 -24.02
C LYS A 98 -14.62 3.60 -23.23
N TYR A 99 -14.98 2.31 -23.16
CA TYR A 99 -16.12 1.86 -22.37
C TYR A 99 -15.99 2.29 -20.91
N PHE A 100 -14.85 1.98 -20.27
CA PHE A 100 -14.68 2.29 -18.84
C PHE A 100 -14.56 3.79 -18.57
N GLY A 101 -13.91 4.55 -19.46
CA GLY A 101 -13.85 6.00 -19.35
C GLY A 101 -15.23 6.66 -19.40
N VAL A 102 -16.09 6.24 -20.33
CA VAL A 102 -17.48 6.73 -20.41
C VAL A 102 -18.33 6.24 -19.25
N CYS A 103 -18.19 4.98 -18.82
CA CYS A 103 -18.88 4.45 -17.65
C CYS A 103 -18.51 5.22 -16.37
N MET A 104 -17.23 5.52 -16.20
CA MET A 104 -16.74 6.33 -15.09
C MET A 104 -17.29 7.75 -15.15
N MET A 105 -17.29 8.37 -16.32
CA MET A 105 -17.89 9.69 -16.52
C MET A 105 -19.40 9.69 -16.21
N MET A 106 -20.13 8.62 -16.53
CA MET A 106 -21.54 8.45 -16.19
C MET A 106 -21.75 8.44 -14.66
N LEU A 107 -20.85 7.80 -13.91
CA LEU A 107 -20.90 7.73 -12.45
C LEU A 107 -20.46 9.03 -11.75
N THR A 108 -19.47 9.73 -12.31
CA THR A 108 -18.83 10.89 -11.68
C THR A 108 -19.46 12.24 -12.07
N MET A 109 -20.31 12.26 -13.10
CA MET A 109 -21.17 13.42 -13.40
C MET A 109 -22.33 13.55 -12.40
N PRO A 110 -22.82 14.78 -12.12
CA PRO A 110 -24.08 14.97 -11.42
C PRO A 110 -25.26 14.31 -12.12
N GLY A 111 -26.29 13.91 -11.36
CA GLY A 111 -27.49 13.29 -11.90
C GLY A 111 -27.63 11.80 -11.56
N LEU A 112 -28.36 11.06 -12.38
CA LEU A 112 -28.62 9.64 -12.15
C LEU A 112 -27.90 8.79 -13.22
N PRO A 113 -26.91 7.96 -12.85
CA PRO A 113 -26.39 6.95 -13.76
C PRO A 113 -27.40 5.81 -13.89
N MET A 114 -27.61 5.33 -15.11
CA MET A 114 -28.43 4.16 -15.39
C MET A 114 -27.61 3.13 -16.16
N ILE A 115 -27.48 1.94 -15.58
CA ILE A 115 -26.78 0.80 -16.18
C ILE A 115 -27.81 -0.07 -16.90
N GLY A 116 -27.61 -0.29 -18.20
CA GLY A 116 -28.50 -1.13 -19.00
C GLY A 116 -28.36 -2.62 -18.67
N HIS A 117 -29.39 -3.40 -18.99
CA HIS A 117 -29.30 -4.86 -18.92
C HIS A 117 -28.15 -5.38 -19.80
N GLY A 118 -27.40 -6.37 -19.30
CA GLY A 118 -26.26 -6.97 -19.98
C GLY A 118 -25.02 -6.09 -20.09
N GLN A 119 -25.06 -4.84 -19.59
CA GLN A 119 -23.93 -3.91 -19.69
C GLN A 119 -22.71 -4.38 -18.89
N VAL A 120 -22.91 -4.97 -17.71
CA VAL A 120 -21.84 -5.46 -16.82
C VAL A 120 -21.26 -6.77 -17.34
N GLU A 121 -22.14 -7.67 -17.77
CA GLU A 121 -21.80 -8.99 -18.31
C GLU A 121 -21.22 -8.91 -19.73
N GLY A 122 -21.44 -7.80 -20.43
CA GLY A 122 -20.98 -7.62 -21.79
C GLY A 122 -21.82 -8.35 -22.84
N LEU A 123 -23.11 -8.46 -22.62
CA LEU A 123 -24.03 -9.10 -23.57
C LEU A 123 -24.13 -8.25 -24.84
N THR A 124 -24.15 -8.94 -25.98
CA THR A 124 -24.19 -8.33 -27.31
C THR A 124 -25.59 -8.33 -27.91
N GLU A 125 -26.50 -9.19 -27.44
CA GLU A 125 -27.89 -9.20 -27.86
C GLU A 125 -28.60 -7.91 -27.42
N LYS A 126 -29.26 -7.24 -28.36
CA LYS A 126 -30.13 -6.11 -28.09
C LYS A 126 -31.53 -6.63 -27.77
N TYR A 127 -32.05 -6.23 -26.61
CA TYR A 127 -33.38 -6.63 -26.13
C TYR A 127 -34.41 -5.52 -26.32
N GLY A 128 -34.92 -5.39 -27.55
CA GLY A 128 -36.03 -4.48 -27.85
C GLY A 128 -37.39 -4.99 -27.34
N MET A 129 -38.42 -4.15 -27.47
CA MET A 129 -39.79 -4.47 -27.02
C MET A 129 -40.42 -5.68 -27.73
N GLU A 130 -39.84 -6.13 -28.84
CA GLU A 130 -40.25 -7.30 -29.63
C GLU A 130 -39.77 -8.64 -29.05
N TYR A 131 -38.91 -8.64 -28.02
CA TYR A 131 -38.32 -9.85 -27.45
C TYR A 131 -39.15 -10.39 -26.27
N ALA A 132 -39.51 -11.68 -26.31
CA ALA A 132 -40.15 -12.39 -25.20
C ALA A 132 -39.18 -13.26 -24.38
N LYS A 133 -37.97 -13.49 -24.91
CA LYS A 133 -36.87 -14.24 -24.30
C LYS A 133 -35.56 -13.91 -25.03
N ALA A 134 -34.43 -14.25 -24.42
CA ALA A 134 -33.13 -14.24 -25.12
C ALA A 134 -33.08 -15.30 -26.22
N TYR A 135 -32.45 -14.95 -27.35
CA TYR A 135 -32.19 -15.89 -28.44
C TYR A 135 -30.75 -16.37 -28.45
N TYR A 136 -29.83 -15.64 -27.84
CA TYR A 136 -28.44 -16.05 -27.69
C TYR A 136 -28.20 -16.63 -26.30
N ASP A 137 -27.43 -17.71 -26.26
CA ASP A 137 -26.88 -18.28 -25.02
C ASP A 137 -25.52 -17.64 -24.75
N GLU A 138 -25.54 -16.35 -24.40
CA GLU A 138 -24.34 -15.57 -24.13
C GLU A 138 -23.80 -15.87 -22.73
N GLN A 139 -22.50 -16.07 -22.64
CA GLN A 139 -21.80 -16.17 -21.35
C GLN A 139 -21.17 -14.81 -21.01
N PRO A 140 -21.19 -14.39 -19.73
CA PRO A 140 -20.56 -13.13 -19.32
C PRO A 140 -19.07 -13.06 -19.71
N ASP A 141 -18.61 -11.89 -20.16
CA ASP A 141 -17.18 -11.60 -20.34
C ASP A 141 -16.55 -11.40 -18.95
N HIS A 142 -15.83 -12.44 -18.49
CA HIS A 142 -15.26 -12.47 -17.14
C HIS A 142 -14.31 -11.31 -16.85
N GLU A 143 -13.50 -10.87 -17.83
CA GLU A 143 -12.58 -9.73 -17.64
C GLU A 143 -13.37 -8.43 -17.48
N LEU A 144 -14.42 -8.25 -18.29
CA LEU A 144 -15.27 -7.07 -18.18
C LEU A 144 -15.96 -7.01 -16.81
N VAL A 145 -16.50 -8.13 -16.34
CA VAL A 145 -17.14 -8.24 -15.02
C VAL A 145 -16.12 -7.94 -13.91
N GLU A 146 -14.95 -8.59 -13.93
CA GLU A 146 -13.90 -8.36 -12.93
C GLU A 146 -13.49 -6.89 -12.88
N ARG A 147 -13.34 -6.27 -14.06
CA ARG A 147 -12.96 -4.86 -14.17
C ARG A 147 -14.06 -3.91 -13.64
N HIS A 148 -15.35 -4.26 -13.75
CA HIS A 148 -16.41 -3.52 -13.05
C HIS A 148 -16.29 -3.62 -11.53
N TYR A 149 -16.00 -4.80 -11.00
CA TYR A 149 -15.78 -4.99 -9.56
C TYR A 149 -14.55 -4.23 -9.05
N ARG A 150 -13.50 -4.15 -9.86
CA ARG A 150 -12.25 -3.46 -9.52
C ARG A 150 -12.34 -1.93 -9.65
N GLU A 151 -12.96 -1.41 -10.71
CA GLU A 151 -12.89 0.02 -11.05
C GLU A 151 -14.22 0.76 -10.83
N VAL A 152 -15.36 0.17 -11.22
CA VAL A 152 -16.66 0.87 -11.32
C VAL A 152 -17.42 0.83 -10.00
N PHE A 153 -17.63 -0.36 -9.43
CA PHE A 153 -18.47 -0.54 -8.24
C PHE A 153 -17.90 0.11 -6.95
N PRO A 154 -16.58 0.15 -6.70
CA PRO A 154 -16.04 0.89 -5.56
C PRO A 154 -16.38 2.38 -5.59
N VAL A 155 -16.43 2.97 -6.79
CA VAL A 155 -16.78 4.38 -7.01
C VAL A 155 -18.30 4.57 -6.94
N MET A 156 -19.08 3.63 -7.47
CA MET A 156 -20.54 3.63 -7.37
C MET A 156 -21.03 3.61 -5.91
N LYS A 157 -20.35 2.88 -5.01
CA LYS A 157 -20.63 2.91 -3.56
C LYS A 157 -20.41 4.28 -2.92
N GLN A 158 -19.67 5.17 -3.59
CA GLN A 158 -19.36 6.53 -3.16
C GLN A 158 -20.12 7.59 -3.98
N ARG A 159 -21.24 7.20 -4.62
CA ARG A 159 -22.04 8.04 -5.54
C ARG A 159 -22.39 9.43 -4.99
N SER A 160 -22.60 9.55 -3.68
CA SER A 160 -22.93 10.83 -3.02
C SER A 160 -21.86 11.91 -3.20
N LEU A 161 -20.59 11.55 -3.45
CA LEU A 161 -19.53 12.51 -3.75
C LEU A 161 -19.73 13.26 -5.06
N PHE A 162 -20.48 12.66 -5.99
CA PHE A 162 -20.58 13.13 -7.37
C PHE A 162 -21.99 13.61 -7.74
N ALA A 163 -23.01 13.30 -6.94
CA ALA A 163 -24.43 13.39 -7.38
C ALA A 163 -24.94 14.82 -7.46
N GLU A 164 -24.41 15.69 -6.59
CA GLU A 164 -24.87 17.06 -6.43
C GLU A 164 -24.07 18.06 -7.27
N VAL A 165 -24.67 19.22 -7.52
CA VAL A 165 -24.09 20.28 -8.37
C VAL A 165 -23.50 21.43 -7.57
N ALA A 166 -23.79 21.53 -6.26
CA ALA A 166 -23.40 22.64 -5.41
C ALA A 166 -21.93 23.02 -5.54
N HIS A 167 -21.03 22.03 -5.56
CA HIS A 167 -19.59 22.21 -5.70
C HIS A 167 -19.01 21.68 -7.02
N PHE A 168 -19.86 21.36 -7.99
CA PHE A 168 -19.41 20.92 -9.31
C PHE A 168 -18.76 22.07 -10.08
N GLN A 169 -17.53 21.85 -10.57
CA GLN A 169 -16.78 22.81 -11.40
C GLN A 169 -16.20 22.07 -12.61
N LEU A 170 -16.56 22.52 -13.81
CA LEU A 170 -15.99 22.03 -15.07
C LEU A 170 -14.76 22.86 -15.43
N PHE A 171 -13.70 22.24 -15.93
CA PHE A 171 -12.46 22.90 -16.33
C PHE A 171 -12.16 22.69 -17.82
N ASP A 172 -11.49 23.68 -18.40
CA ASP A 172 -10.83 23.55 -19.69
C ASP A 172 -9.41 23.01 -19.50
N LEU A 173 -9.04 22.03 -20.32
CA LEU A 173 -7.65 21.60 -20.45
C LEU A 173 -7.00 22.47 -21.53
N TYR A 174 -6.03 23.29 -21.14
CA TYR A 174 -5.25 24.08 -22.08
C TYR A 174 -4.01 23.29 -22.51
N ALA A 175 -3.92 22.97 -23.80
CA ALA A 175 -2.77 22.32 -24.39
C ALA A 175 -1.53 23.26 -24.42
N PRO A 176 -0.31 22.75 -24.65
CA PRO A 176 0.90 23.58 -24.69
C PRO A 176 0.88 24.73 -25.72
N ASP A 177 0.06 24.63 -26.77
CA ASP A 177 -0.15 25.68 -27.75
C ASP A 177 -1.16 26.77 -27.30
N GLY A 178 -1.71 26.63 -26.10
CA GLY A 178 -2.68 27.54 -25.50
C GLY A 178 -4.14 27.31 -25.94
N GLN A 179 -4.41 26.33 -26.79
CA GLN A 179 -5.78 26.00 -27.20
C GLN A 179 -6.47 25.08 -26.18
N VAL A 180 -7.79 25.19 -26.11
CA VAL A 180 -8.59 24.27 -25.30
C VAL A 180 -8.66 22.92 -26.04
N ASN A 181 -8.25 21.85 -25.38
CA ASN A 181 -8.43 20.50 -25.88
C ASN A 181 -9.85 20.01 -25.52
N GLU A 182 -10.74 20.09 -26.51
CA GLU A 182 -12.14 19.69 -26.35
C GLU A 182 -12.35 18.18 -26.17
N ASN A 183 -11.32 17.34 -26.33
CA ASN A 183 -11.45 15.90 -26.12
C ASN A 183 -11.31 15.49 -24.65
N VAL A 184 -10.83 16.39 -23.78
CA VAL A 184 -10.55 16.07 -22.38
C VAL A 184 -11.55 16.70 -21.44
N PHE A 185 -12.42 15.89 -20.84
CA PHE A 185 -13.35 16.29 -19.78
C PHE A 185 -12.60 16.36 -18.44
N ALA A 186 -12.67 17.49 -17.75
CA ALA A 186 -12.04 17.66 -16.44
C ALA A 186 -13.00 18.39 -15.49
N TYR A 187 -13.31 17.81 -14.34
CA TYR A 187 -14.18 18.45 -13.37
C TYR A 187 -13.94 17.99 -11.94
N THR A 188 -14.26 18.88 -11.01
CA THR A 188 -14.23 18.59 -9.57
C THR A 188 -15.62 18.54 -8.98
N ASN A 189 -15.77 17.80 -7.89
CA ASN A 189 -16.92 17.91 -7.01
C ASN A 189 -16.48 17.81 -5.54
N ARG A 190 -17.37 18.16 -4.63
CA ARG A 190 -17.12 18.09 -3.19
C ARG A 190 -18.39 17.79 -2.43
N HIS A 191 -18.31 16.87 -1.47
CA HIS A 191 -19.41 16.56 -0.56
C HIS A 191 -18.85 16.15 0.81
N ASN A 192 -19.43 16.68 1.89
CA ASN A 192 -19.00 16.41 3.28
C ASN A 192 -17.48 16.53 3.50
N GLY A 193 -16.87 17.59 2.94
CA GLY A 193 -15.44 17.85 3.06
C GLY A 193 -14.53 16.95 2.22
N LYS A 194 -15.06 15.98 1.47
CA LYS A 194 -14.31 15.13 0.55
C LYS A 194 -14.38 15.66 -0.87
N GLN A 195 -13.22 15.82 -1.50
CA GLN A 195 -13.07 16.35 -2.85
C GLN A 195 -12.77 15.23 -3.85
N THR A 196 -13.19 15.46 -5.09
CA THR A 196 -12.90 14.58 -6.22
C THR A 196 -12.46 15.42 -7.41
N LEU A 197 -11.53 14.91 -8.22
CA LEU A 197 -11.15 15.47 -9.51
C LEU A 197 -11.14 14.33 -10.53
N PHE A 198 -12.07 14.39 -11.48
CA PHE A 198 -12.16 13.43 -12.58
C PHE A 198 -11.65 14.07 -13.87
N ILE A 199 -10.81 13.34 -14.60
CA ILE A 199 -10.24 13.79 -15.88
C ILE A 199 -10.28 12.62 -16.84
N TYR A 200 -10.80 12.84 -18.05
CA TYR A 200 -10.97 11.78 -19.04
C TYR A 200 -10.72 12.31 -20.46
N ASN A 201 -9.86 11.62 -21.21
CA ASN A 201 -9.64 11.86 -22.62
C ASN A 201 -10.56 10.96 -23.46
N ASN A 202 -11.67 11.47 -23.99
CA ASN A 202 -12.57 10.67 -24.84
C ASN A 202 -12.12 10.65 -26.31
N ARG A 203 -10.87 10.26 -26.54
CA ARG A 203 -10.26 10.18 -27.86
C ARG A 203 -9.06 9.21 -27.84
N TYR A 204 -8.73 8.63 -28.99
CA TYR A 204 -7.64 7.66 -29.09
C TYR A 204 -6.24 8.29 -28.96
N GLU A 205 -6.06 9.51 -29.46
CA GLU A 205 -4.80 10.24 -29.37
C GLU A 205 -4.52 10.69 -27.93
N ALA A 206 -3.25 10.62 -27.52
CA ALA A 206 -2.82 11.12 -26.22
C ALA A 206 -3.02 12.63 -26.12
N SER A 207 -3.30 13.10 -24.90
CA SER A 207 -3.57 14.51 -24.59
C SER A 207 -2.79 14.95 -23.37
N GLU A 208 -2.23 16.16 -23.43
CA GLU A 208 -1.55 16.79 -22.30
C GLU A 208 -1.93 18.28 -22.18
N GLY A 209 -1.82 18.83 -20.98
CA GLY A 209 -2.11 20.24 -20.74
C GLY A 209 -2.34 20.60 -19.28
N TRP A 210 -2.82 21.82 -19.05
CA TRP A 210 -3.09 22.36 -17.71
C TRP A 210 -4.58 22.60 -17.47
N ILE A 211 -5.04 22.18 -16.30
CA ILE A 211 -6.34 22.59 -15.74
C ILE A 211 -6.10 23.59 -14.60
N ARG A 212 -6.72 24.77 -14.67
CA ARG A 212 -6.45 25.85 -13.71
C ARG A 212 -7.67 26.64 -13.29
N ILE A 213 -8.45 27.14 -14.25
CA ILE A 213 -9.63 27.96 -14.01
C ILE A 213 -10.84 27.23 -14.59
N SER A 214 -11.94 27.21 -13.84
CA SER A 214 -13.18 26.57 -14.29
C SER A 214 -13.81 27.34 -15.45
N ALA A 215 -14.64 26.65 -16.24
CA ALA A 215 -15.63 27.28 -17.09
C ALA A 215 -16.56 28.18 -16.26
N GLY A 216 -17.22 29.11 -16.93
CA GLY A 216 -18.21 29.98 -16.31
C GLY A 216 -19.40 29.18 -15.80
N ARG A 217 -19.82 29.47 -14.57
CA ARG A 217 -21.04 28.94 -13.96
C ARG A 217 -21.84 30.08 -13.36
N LEU A 218 -23.17 30.04 -13.52
CA LEU A 218 -24.07 30.97 -12.85
C LEU A 218 -24.15 30.63 -11.35
N ASP A 219 -23.78 31.58 -10.51
CA ASP A 219 -23.81 31.48 -9.05
C ASP A 219 -24.46 32.76 -8.49
N ASN A 220 -25.60 32.61 -7.82
CA ASN A 220 -26.40 33.71 -7.26
C ASN A 220 -26.65 34.89 -8.23
N GLY A 221 -26.95 34.58 -9.49
CA GLY A 221 -27.25 35.58 -10.54
C GLY A 221 -26.03 36.25 -11.17
N SER A 222 -24.81 35.80 -10.84
CA SER A 222 -23.57 36.30 -11.43
C SER A 222 -22.74 35.17 -12.03
N MET A 223 -22.05 35.43 -13.14
CA MET A 223 -21.13 34.46 -13.73
C MET A 223 -19.84 34.38 -12.90
N ARG A 224 -19.51 33.17 -12.45
CA ARG A 224 -18.34 32.90 -11.63
C ARG A 224 -17.43 31.87 -12.28
N GLN A 225 -16.13 32.09 -12.15
CA GLN A 225 -15.09 31.09 -12.39
C GLN A 225 -14.34 30.83 -11.10
N THR A 226 -13.83 29.62 -10.95
CA THR A 226 -13.18 29.15 -9.72
C THR A 226 -11.81 28.58 -10.07
N SER A 227 -10.78 28.90 -9.28
CA SER A 227 -9.48 28.25 -9.45
C SER A 227 -9.54 26.78 -9.03
N LEU A 228 -8.69 25.93 -9.59
CA LEU A 228 -8.60 24.52 -9.19
C LEU A 228 -8.33 24.38 -7.69
N GLY A 229 -7.44 25.21 -7.14
CA GLY A 229 -7.15 25.23 -5.72
C GLY A 229 -8.36 25.61 -4.86
N ASP A 230 -9.17 26.59 -5.25
CA ASP A 230 -10.40 26.94 -4.53
C ASP A 230 -11.47 25.83 -4.63
N ALA A 231 -11.61 25.22 -5.80
CA ALA A 231 -12.55 24.12 -6.03
C ALA A 231 -12.23 22.90 -5.15
N LEU A 232 -10.94 22.60 -4.98
CA LEU A 232 -10.43 21.55 -4.10
C LEU A 232 -10.33 22.00 -2.62
N GLY A 233 -10.56 23.28 -2.31
CA GLY A 233 -10.45 23.82 -0.95
C GLY A 233 -9.03 23.81 -0.40
N LEU A 234 -8.02 23.99 -1.25
CA LEU A 234 -6.61 24.01 -0.85
C LEU A 234 -6.25 25.36 -0.19
N PRO A 235 -5.41 25.36 0.86
CA PRO A 235 -4.92 26.59 1.47
C PRO A 235 -3.99 27.36 0.51
N GLY A 236 -3.87 28.66 0.71
CA GLY A 236 -2.96 29.54 -0.03
C GLY A 236 -1.54 29.63 0.55
N GLU A 237 -1.23 28.86 1.58
CA GLU A 237 0.06 28.93 2.29
C GLU A 237 1.19 28.27 1.48
N HIS A 238 2.34 28.94 1.34
CA HIS A 238 3.50 28.42 0.60
C HIS A 238 4.13 27.15 1.21
N HIS A 239 3.96 26.91 2.51
CA HIS A 239 4.51 25.74 3.21
C HIS A 239 3.48 24.61 3.43
N SER A 240 2.50 24.50 2.54
CA SER A 240 1.50 23.43 2.56
C SER A 240 1.52 22.63 1.25
N PHE A 241 1.44 21.31 1.38
CA PHE A 241 1.39 20.37 0.27
C PHE A 241 0.08 19.59 0.33
N VAL A 242 -0.39 19.11 -0.81
CA VAL A 242 -1.57 18.24 -0.89
C VAL A 242 -1.14 16.88 -1.41
N ILE A 243 -1.55 15.84 -0.70
CA ILE A 243 -1.45 14.46 -1.15
C ILE A 243 -2.83 14.02 -1.61
N PHE A 244 -2.89 13.31 -2.73
CA PHE A 244 -4.12 12.75 -3.29
C PHE A 244 -3.83 11.45 -4.03
N ARG A 245 -4.85 10.60 -4.19
CA ARG A 245 -4.70 9.26 -4.78
C ARG A 245 -5.51 9.13 -6.05
N ASP A 246 -4.91 8.57 -7.09
CA ASP A 246 -5.65 8.11 -8.27
C ASP A 246 -6.29 6.75 -7.99
N GLN A 247 -7.61 6.67 -8.05
CA GLN A 247 -8.36 5.46 -7.71
C GLN A 247 -8.11 4.31 -8.68
N ARG A 248 -7.77 4.62 -9.95
CA ARG A 248 -7.49 3.57 -10.95
C ARG A 248 -6.14 2.90 -10.69
N SER A 249 -5.08 3.68 -10.47
CA SER A 249 -3.72 3.15 -10.28
C SER A 249 -3.36 2.83 -8.83
N GLY A 250 -4.09 3.38 -7.86
CA GLY A 250 -3.78 3.29 -6.43
C GLY A 250 -2.61 4.18 -5.99
N LEU A 251 -1.96 4.89 -6.92
CA LEU A 251 -0.80 5.72 -6.63
C LEU A 251 -1.21 7.04 -5.97
N GLU A 252 -0.41 7.45 -5.00
CA GLU A 252 -0.46 8.76 -4.37
C GLU A 252 0.48 9.75 -5.08
N PHE A 253 0.04 10.99 -5.13
CA PHE A 253 0.75 12.12 -5.71
C PHE A 253 0.81 13.23 -4.67
N ILE A 254 1.92 13.97 -4.66
CA ILE A 254 2.07 15.17 -3.83
C ILE A 254 2.31 16.40 -4.71
N ARG A 255 1.70 17.53 -4.34
CA ARG A 255 1.91 18.83 -5.00
C ARG A 255 1.94 19.96 -3.98
N SER A 256 2.67 21.03 -4.29
CA SER A 256 2.55 22.29 -3.53
C SER A 256 1.15 22.88 -3.70
N CYS A 257 0.52 23.28 -2.58
CA CYS A 257 -0.80 23.92 -2.61
C CYS A 257 -0.74 25.29 -3.32
N ALA A 258 0.34 26.04 -3.08
CA ALA A 258 0.55 27.34 -3.73
C ALA A 258 0.69 27.19 -5.25
N LEU A 259 1.52 26.25 -5.72
CA LEU A 259 1.67 26.00 -7.16
C LEU A 259 0.36 25.52 -7.80
N MET A 260 -0.40 24.63 -7.14
CA MET A 260 -1.70 24.21 -7.68
C MET A 260 -2.71 25.36 -7.78
N ARG A 261 -2.66 26.35 -6.88
CA ARG A 261 -3.50 27.55 -6.96
C ARG A 261 -3.07 28.48 -8.08
N GLU A 262 -1.78 28.73 -8.22
CA GLU A 262 -1.23 29.70 -9.15
C GLU A 262 -1.20 29.17 -10.59
N GLN A 263 -0.75 27.93 -10.76
CA GLN A 263 -0.44 27.32 -12.06
C GLN A 263 -1.42 26.23 -12.47
N GLY A 264 -2.22 25.70 -11.53
CA GLY A 264 -3.13 24.59 -11.77
C GLY A 264 -2.43 23.24 -11.70
N LEU A 265 -3.00 22.24 -12.37
CA LEU A 265 -2.44 20.89 -12.46
C LEU A 265 -2.14 20.55 -13.92
N PHE A 266 -0.89 20.18 -14.19
CA PHE A 266 -0.51 19.54 -15.44
C PHE A 266 -0.97 18.08 -15.45
N VAL A 267 -1.54 17.65 -16.57
CA VAL A 267 -2.06 16.30 -16.76
C VAL A 267 -1.62 15.78 -18.12
N ALA A 268 -1.29 14.49 -18.17
CA ALA A 268 -0.95 13.75 -19.38
C ALA A 268 -1.72 12.43 -19.38
N LEU A 269 -2.49 12.19 -20.44
CA LEU A 269 -3.42 11.09 -20.58
C LEU A 269 -3.18 10.39 -21.92
N GLY A 270 -3.08 9.07 -21.90
CA GLY A 270 -3.19 8.24 -23.10
C GLY A 270 -4.59 8.27 -23.71
N GLY A 271 -4.75 7.58 -24.83
CA GLY A 271 -6.05 7.42 -25.48
C GLY A 271 -7.07 6.75 -24.57
N TYR A 272 -8.26 7.33 -24.45
CA TYR A 272 -9.32 6.83 -23.56
C TYR A 272 -8.94 6.68 -22.08
N GLN A 273 -7.82 7.27 -21.66
CA GLN A 273 -7.39 7.21 -20.28
C GLN A 273 -8.22 8.20 -19.44
N TYR A 274 -8.59 7.76 -18.24
CA TYR A 274 -9.12 8.62 -17.19
C TYR A 274 -8.22 8.56 -15.95
N ASN A 275 -8.27 9.64 -15.16
CA ASN A 275 -7.83 9.69 -13.76
C ASN A 275 -9.02 10.06 -12.89
N LEU A 276 -9.13 9.42 -11.73
CA LEU A 276 -10.06 9.81 -10.68
C LEU A 276 -9.25 10.05 -9.41
N PHE A 277 -8.90 11.31 -9.16
CA PHE A 277 -8.20 11.71 -7.97
C PHE A 277 -9.19 11.92 -6.82
N MET A 278 -8.92 11.27 -5.68
CA MET A 278 -9.67 11.39 -4.44
C MET A 278 -8.71 11.43 -3.24
N GLU A 279 -9.25 11.41 -2.02
CA GLU A 279 -8.48 11.33 -0.77
C GLU A 279 -7.48 12.49 -0.59
N PHE A 280 -7.88 13.70 -1.00
CA PHE A 280 -7.10 14.91 -0.83
C PHE A 280 -6.87 15.19 0.66
N ARG A 281 -5.59 15.31 1.04
CA ARG A 281 -5.16 15.67 2.40
C ARG A 281 -4.04 16.69 2.34
N VAL A 282 -4.19 17.77 3.11
CA VAL A 282 -3.15 18.80 3.23
C VAL A 282 -2.17 18.39 4.31
N VAL A 283 -0.89 18.48 4.00
CA VAL A 283 0.23 18.16 4.89
C VAL A 283 1.23 19.32 4.93
N ARG A 284 2.01 19.38 6.02
CA ARG A 284 3.08 20.38 6.18
C ARG A 284 4.41 19.65 6.40
N PRO A 285 5.52 20.13 5.81
CA PRO A 285 6.83 19.54 6.03
C PRO A 285 7.23 19.56 7.50
N SER A 286 8.01 18.56 7.90
CA SER A 286 8.69 18.45 9.19
C SER A 286 10.02 17.74 8.97
N LYS A 287 10.89 17.69 9.98
CA LYS A 287 12.17 16.94 9.87
C LYS A 287 11.96 15.45 9.59
N LEU A 288 10.94 14.84 10.19
CA LEU A 288 10.59 13.43 9.96
C LEU A 288 9.84 13.19 8.66
N LYS A 289 9.09 14.20 8.17
CA LYS A 289 8.33 14.11 6.92
C LYS A 289 8.60 15.35 6.06
N PRO A 290 9.72 15.38 5.32
CA PRO A 290 10.14 16.50 4.48
C PRO A 290 9.35 16.49 3.17
N TYR A 291 8.06 16.76 3.26
CA TYR A 291 7.13 16.70 2.13
C TYR A 291 7.49 17.66 0.98
N ASP A 292 8.23 18.73 1.28
CA ASP A 292 8.87 19.61 0.31
C ASP A 292 9.91 18.87 -0.54
N GLN A 293 10.86 18.19 0.10
CA GLN A 293 11.87 17.38 -0.61
C GLN A 293 11.23 16.23 -1.38
N VAL A 294 10.24 15.55 -0.81
CA VAL A 294 9.49 14.49 -1.51
C VAL A 294 8.82 15.04 -2.77
N CYS A 295 8.19 16.21 -2.67
CA CYS A 295 7.52 16.83 -3.81
C CYS A 295 8.50 17.21 -4.92
N GLU A 296 9.70 17.67 -4.56
CA GLU A 296 10.77 17.99 -5.51
C GLU A 296 11.36 16.72 -6.15
N GLU A 297 11.73 15.70 -5.37
CA GLU A 297 12.34 14.46 -5.87
C GLU A 297 11.38 13.67 -6.77
N LEU A 298 10.09 13.62 -6.42
CA LEU A 298 9.11 12.94 -7.26
C LEU A 298 8.80 13.70 -8.55
N ASN A 299 8.97 15.03 -8.57
CA ASN A 299 8.73 15.89 -9.72
C ASN A 299 7.47 15.52 -10.52
N GLY A 300 6.36 15.32 -9.80
CA GLY A 300 5.10 14.99 -10.41
C GLY A 300 4.75 13.48 -10.48
N ARG A 301 5.72 12.59 -10.32
CA ARG A 301 5.54 11.13 -10.35
C ARG A 301 4.70 10.63 -9.18
N GLY A 302 3.84 9.64 -9.45
CA GLY A 302 3.06 8.95 -8.42
C GLY A 302 3.83 7.79 -7.79
N VAL A 303 3.55 7.49 -6.53
CA VAL A 303 4.16 6.39 -5.75
C VAL A 303 3.10 5.67 -4.92
N ALA A 304 3.39 4.46 -4.43
CA ALA A 304 2.41 3.70 -3.64
C ALA A 304 2.02 4.40 -2.32
N SER A 305 2.97 5.09 -1.67
CA SER A 305 2.71 5.85 -0.45
C SER A 305 3.69 7.02 -0.32
N ILE A 306 3.15 8.24 -0.29
CA ILE A 306 3.96 9.44 -0.05
C ILE A 306 4.54 9.45 1.37
N GLU A 307 3.86 8.81 2.32
CA GLU A 307 4.33 8.73 3.70
C GLU A 307 5.57 7.84 3.84
N ILE A 308 5.61 6.69 3.15
CA ILE A 308 6.77 5.82 3.12
C ILE A 308 7.95 6.53 2.43
N GLU A 309 7.72 7.22 1.32
CA GLU A 309 8.79 8.00 0.66
C GLU A 309 9.33 9.12 1.57
N ALA A 310 8.45 9.85 2.27
CA ALA A 310 8.89 10.88 3.20
C ALA A 310 9.78 10.32 4.32
N LEU A 311 9.38 9.19 4.92
CA LEU A 311 10.17 8.51 5.95
C LEU A 311 11.48 7.98 5.38
N SER A 312 11.45 7.39 4.18
CA SER A 312 12.65 6.90 3.48
C SER A 312 13.68 8.01 3.33
N ILE A 313 13.29 9.20 2.84
CA ILE A 313 14.18 10.37 2.72
C ILE A 313 14.78 10.75 4.07
N SER A 314 13.95 10.94 5.10
CA SER A 314 14.42 11.35 6.42
C SER A 314 15.34 10.33 7.08
N LEU A 315 15.12 9.04 6.87
CA LEU A 315 15.88 7.96 7.50
C LEU A 315 17.17 7.62 6.75
N ARG A 316 17.42 8.15 5.54
CA ARG A 316 18.66 7.92 4.77
C ARG A 316 19.95 8.10 5.61
N PRO A 317 20.10 9.12 6.47
CA PRO A 317 21.31 9.25 7.28
C PRO A 317 21.47 8.10 8.29
N ILE A 318 20.39 7.63 8.89
CA ILE A 318 20.42 6.45 9.79
C ILE A 318 20.74 5.20 8.97
N HIS A 319 20.16 5.05 7.77
CA HIS A 319 20.45 3.93 6.88
C HIS A 319 21.93 3.85 6.54
N GLN A 320 22.55 4.97 6.17
CA GLN A 320 23.98 5.04 5.84
C GLN A 320 24.87 4.66 7.03
N ILE A 321 24.51 5.06 8.25
CA ILE A 321 25.25 4.70 9.46
C ILE A 321 25.16 3.20 9.72
N VAL A 322 23.95 2.62 9.62
CA VAL A 322 23.73 1.19 9.81
C VAL A 322 24.44 0.40 8.70
N GLU A 323 24.27 0.78 7.44
CA GLU A 323 24.92 0.18 6.26
C GLU A 323 26.43 0.08 6.46
N ALA A 324 27.10 1.21 6.71
CA ALA A 324 28.55 1.24 6.89
C ALA A 324 29.03 0.42 8.10
N ALA A 325 28.25 0.37 9.18
CA ALA A 325 28.59 -0.44 10.35
C ALA A 325 28.45 -1.93 10.06
N ILE A 326 27.34 -2.36 9.46
CA ILE A 326 27.06 -3.75 9.11
C ILE A 326 28.06 -4.25 8.06
N GLU A 327 28.34 -3.48 7.01
CA GLU A 327 29.41 -3.78 6.05
C GLU A 327 30.76 -3.97 6.75
N GLY A 328 31.11 -3.04 7.64
CA GLY A 328 32.34 -3.12 8.43
C GLY A 328 32.44 -4.35 9.34
N PHE A 329 31.30 -4.89 9.81
CA PHE A 329 31.24 -6.12 10.60
C PHE A 329 31.44 -7.38 9.76
N ILE A 330 31.01 -7.34 8.49
CA ILE A 330 31.09 -8.45 7.54
C ILE A 330 32.45 -8.49 6.84
N GLU A 331 32.97 -7.35 6.38
CA GLU A 331 34.19 -7.30 5.56
C GLU A 331 35.49 -7.52 6.35
N LYS A 332 35.53 -7.10 7.62
CA LYS A 332 36.71 -7.30 8.47
C LYS A 332 36.71 -8.75 8.96
N ALA A 333 37.29 -9.63 8.14
CA ALA A 333 37.64 -10.98 8.56
C ALA A 333 38.40 -10.90 9.89
N ASP A 334 37.96 -11.69 10.86
CA ASP A 334 38.64 -11.73 12.14
C ASP A 334 40.06 -12.24 11.88
N ALA A 335 41.08 -11.52 12.34
CA ALA A 335 42.44 -11.98 12.15
C ALA A 335 42.57 -13.39 12.75
N LYS A 336 42.92 -14.40 11.93
CA LYS A 336 42.96 -15.83 12.32
C LYS A 336 43.83 -16.15 13.55
N SER A 337 44.61 -15.19 14.05
CA SER A 337 45.46 -15.28 15.25
C SER A 337 45.01 -14.43 16.44
N ALA A 338 43.91 -13.69 16.34
CA ALA A 338 43.39 -12.86 17.42
C ALA A 338 42.62 -13.71 18.44
N LYS A 339 42.82 -13.41 19.73
CA LYS A 339 42.06 -14.06 20.81
C LYS A 339 40.57 -13.66 20.74
N PRO A 340 39.61 -14.58 20.97
CA PRO A 340 38.17 -14.30 20.94
C PRO A 340 37.76 -13.08 21.79
N GLU A 341 38.34 -12.91 22.98
CA GLU A 341 38.02 -11.79 23.87
C GLU A 341 38.40 -10.43 23.29
N LYS A 342 39.47 -10.39 22.48
CA LYS A 342 39.91 -9.15 21.82
C LYS A 342 39.00 -8.80 20.64
N LEU A 343 38.53 -9.80 19.91
CA LEU A 343 37.56 -9.62 18.82
C LEU A 343 36.21 -9.15 19.37
N ALA A 344 35.73 -9.80 20.43
CA ALA A 344 34.54 -9.42 21.19
C ALA A 344 34.59 -7.97 21.68
N ALA A 345 35.66 -7.57 22.37
CA ALA A 345 35.80 -6.20 22.87
C ALA A 345 35.86 -5.15 21.73
N ALA A 346 36.50 -5.48 20.60
CA ALA A 346 36.53 -4.59 19.43
C ALA A 346 35.14 -4.43 18.80
N PHE A 347 34.38 -5.51 18.69
CA PHE A 347 32.99 -5.50 18.22
C PHE A 347 32.09 -4.67 19.14
N GLY A 348 32.16 -4.89 20.46
CA GLY A 348 31.38 -4.11 21.43
C GLY A 348 31.63 -2.60 21.35
N LYS A 349 32.90 -2.19 21.20
CA LYS A 349 33.23 -0.77 20.96
C LYS A 349 32.66 -0.23 19.65
N ALA A 350 32.62 -1.06 18.60
CA ALA A 350 32.04 -0.66 17.33
C ALA A 350 30.51 -0.54 17.41
N CYS A 351 29.84 -1.42 18.16
CA CYS A 351 28.41 -1.30 18.49
C CYS A 351 28.10 -0.01 19.27
N GLN A 352 28.92 0.35 20.27
CA GLN A 352 28.76 1.65 20.95
C GLN A 352 28.83 2.81 19.97
N THR A 353 29.83 2.81 19.08
CA THR A 353 30.02 3.88 18.08
C THR A 353 28.83 3.96 17.11
N LEU A 354 28.31 2.81 16.70
CA LEU A 354 27.08 2.71 15.89
C LEU A 354 25.88 3.33 16.63
N LEU A 355 25.64 2.94 17.87
CA LEU A 355 24.50 3.42 18.66
C LEU A 355 24.60 4.92 18.95
N ASP A 356 25.79 5.45 19.29
CA ASP A 356 26.00 6.87 19.51
C ASP A 356 25.65 7.68 18.25
N ALA A 357 26.11 7.23 17.08
CA ALA A 357 25.83 7.89 15.81
C ALA A 357 24.35 7.81 15.42
N VAL A 358 23.71 6.66 15.65
CA VAL A 358 22.26 6.48 15.45
C VAL A 358 21.46 7.38 16.39
N ALA A 359 21.84 7.46 17.66
CA ALA A 359 21.19 8.28 18.67
C ALA A 359 21.27 9.77 18.34
N GLU A 360 22.43 10.25 17.91
CA GLU A 360 22.62 11.64 17.45
C GLU A 360 21.68 11.96 16.28
N ARG A 361 21.69 11.14 15.22
CA ARG A 361 20.83 11.37 14.05
C ARG A 361 19.35 11.21 14.35
N PHE A 362 18.98 10.23 15.17
CA PHE A 362 17.61 10.06 15.62
C PHE A 362 17.13 11.32 16.37
N ALA A 363 17.95 11.87 17.26
CA ALA A 363 17.58 13.07 18.01
C ALA A 363 17.37 14.29 17.12
N GLU A 364 18.18 14.44 16.07
CA GLU A 364 17.99 15.49 15.06
C GLU A 364 16.69 15.35 14.28
N ILE A 365 16.39 14.14 13.77
CA ILE A 365 15.26 13.86 12.87
C ILE A 365 13.93 13.82 13.64
N MET A 366 13.90 13.11 14.77
CA MET A 366 12.71 12.84 15.57
C MET A 366 12.42 13.93 16.60
N GLU A 367 13.36 14.85 16.81
CA GLU A 367 13.31 15.91 17.83
C GLU A 367 13.06 15.36 19.25
N LYS A 368 13.57 14.16 19.50
CA LYS A 368 13.46 13.43 20.76
C LYS A 368 14.79 12.81 21.11
N GLN A 369 15.19 12.93 22.37
CA GLN A 369 16.44 12.33 22.84
C GLN A 369 16.35 10.80 22.79
N LEU A 370 17.40 10.18 22.25
CA LEU A 370 17.63 8.74 22.32
C LEU A 370 18.96 8.53 23.04
N THR A 371 18.96 7.81 24.15
CA THR A 371 20.18 7.54 24.92
C THR A 371 20.57 6.07 24.81
N PRO A 372 21.77 5.74 24.29
CA PRO A 372 22.33 4.40 24.37
C PRO A 372 22.47 3.93 25.83
N PRO A 373 22.29 2.63 26.12
CA PRO A 373 22.60 2.07 27.44
C PRO A 373 24.09 2.18 27.78
N ASP A 374 24.42 2.50 29.03
CA ASP A 374 25.82 2.68 29.49
C ASP A 374 26.69 1.43 29.37
N ASP A 375 26.06 0.24 29.37
CA ASP A 375 26.71 -1.07 29.36
C ASP A 375 26.65 -1.77 27.98
N ILE A 376 26.21 -1.08 26.92
CA ILE A 376 25.95 -1.74 25.63
C ILE A 376 27.22 -2.27 24.96
N ALA A 377 28.36 -1.60 25.15
CA ALA A 377 29.64 -2.09 24.64
C ALA A 377 30.06 -3.41 25.31
N GLU A 378 29.80 -3.54 26.62
CA GLU A 378 30.08 -4.74 27.39
C GLU A 378 29.13 -5.87 26.98
N LYS A 379 27.82 -5.59 26.96
CA LYS A 379 26.80 -6.56 26.52
C LYS A 379 27.03 -7.07 25.10
N ALA A 380 27.29 -6.19 24.14
CA ALA A 380 27.55 -6.60 22.75
C ALA A 380 28.83 -7.45 22.64
N ALA A 381 29.87 -7.12 23.42
CA ALA A 381 31.09 -7.92 23.48
C ALA A 381 30.83 -9.30 24.11
N GLU A 382 30.09 -9.37 25.22
CA GLU A 382 29.71 -10.63 25.88
C GLU A 382 28.85 -11.51 24.96
N SER A 383 27.83 -10.92 24.32
CA SER A 383 26.98 -11.58 23.35
C SER A 383 27.79 -12.18 22.19
N TYR A 384 28.74 -11.42 21.64
CA TYR A 384 29.57 -11.91 20.54
C TYR A 384 30.63 -12.93 21.00
N LEU A 385 31.19 -12.78 22.21
CA LEU A 385 32.07 -13.79 22.81
C LEU A 385 31.33 -15.12 23.02
N SER A 386 30.08 -15.06 23.47
CA SER A 386 29.19 -16.22 23.59
C SER A 386 28.97 -16.88 22.23
N ALA A 387 28.67 -16.10 21.20
CA ALA A 387 28.51 -16.61 19.84
C ALA A 387 29.77 -17.36 19.36
N LEU A 388 30.98 -16.82 19.61
CA LEU A 388 32.25 -17.48 19.28
C LEU A 388 32.49 -18.77 20.10
N SER A 389 32.05 -18.81 21.36
CA SER A 389 32.14 -20.03 22.18
C SER A 389 31.29 -21.15 21.60
N TYR A 390 30.02 -20.83 21.29
CA TYR A 390 29.08 -21.81 20.72
C TYR A 390 29.43 -22.21 19.30
N GLU A 391 29.99 -21.32 18.47
CA GLU A 391 30.58 -21.66 17.17
C GLU A 391 31.57 -22.84 17.33
N SER A 392 32.53 -22.72 18.25
CA SER A 392 33.53 -23.78 18.47
C SER A 392 32.95 -25.08 19.03
N LEU A 393 31.87 -25.01 19.81
CA LEU A 393 31.17 -26.20 20.30
C LEU A 393 30.37 -26.89 19.20
N LEU A 394 29.66 -26.12 18.37
CA LEU A 394 28.87 -26.60 17.24
C LEU A 394 29.73 -27.23 16.15
N GLU A 395 30.92 -26.68 15.87
CA GLU A 395 31.89 -27.29 14.95
C GLU A 395 32.36 -28.69 15.40
N LYS A 396 32.47 -28.92 16.72
CA LYS A 396 32.96 -30.17 17.30
C LYS A 396 31.86 -31.18 17.60
N ALA A 397 30.61 -30.76 17.62
CA ALA A 397 29.49 -31.62 17.92
C ALA A 397 29.24 -32.62 16.77
N GLU A 398 29.08 -33.89 17.13
CA GLU A 398 28.80 -34.97 16.18
C GLU A 398 27.29 -35.09 15.93
N ASN A 399 26.91 -35.66 14.77
CA ASN A 399 25.52 -35.94 14.37
C ASN A 399 24.59 -34.73 14.17
N ILE A 400 25.12 -33.50 14.08
CA ILE A 400 24.29 -32.28 13.94
C ILE A 400 24.48 -31.56 12.59
N LYS A 401 24.82 -32.32 11.53
CA LYS A 401 25.19 -31.77 10.22
C LYS A 401 24.16 -30.79 9.65
N ARG A 402 22.87 -31.06 9.87
CA ARG A 402 21.77 -30.21 9.41
C ARG A 402 21.78 -28.83 10.07
N VAL A 403 22.03 -28.79 11.38
CA VAL A 403 22.16 -27.54 12.15
C VAL A 403 23.43 -26.79 11.73
N GLN A 404 24.55 -27.49 11.56
CA GLN A 404 25.81 -26.89 11.06
C GLN A 404 25.62 -26.21 9.69
N VAL A 405 24.96 -26.88 8.74
CA VAL A 405 24.65 -26.30 7.41
C VAL A 405 23.70 -25.10 7.56
N SER A 406 22.69 -25.19 8.44
CA SER A 406 21.74 -24.09 8.69
C SER A 406 22.41 -22.85 9.28
N LEU A 407 23.50 -23.04 10.03
CA LEU A 407 24.28 -21.97 10.64
C LEU A 407 25.45 -21.49 9.76
N GLY A 408 25.73 -22.14 8.63
CA GLY A 408 26.88 -21.84 7.79
C GLY A 408 28.21 -22.18 8.48
N LEU A 409 28.27 -23.37 9.10
CA LEU A 409 29.46 -23.92 9.77
C LEU A 409 30.05 -25.11 9.01
N ASP A 410 29.75 -25.25 7.71
CA ASP A 410 30.31 -26.31 6.87
C ASP A 410 31.57 -25.85 6.11
N GLU A 411 32.31 -26.80 5.54
CA GLU A 411 33.57 -26.53 4.82
C GLU A 411 33.40 -25.59 3.60
N GLU A 412 32.17 -25.44 3.09
CA GLU A 412 31.87 -24.59 1.92
C GLU A 412 31.54 -23.14 2.33
N THR A 413 31.21 -22.89 3.60
CA THR A 413 30.65 -21.62 4.11
C THR A 413 31.51 -20.92 5.18
N ASP A 414 32.84 -21.17 5.20
CA ASP A 414 33.83 -20.58 6.14
C ASP A 414 33.52 -19.11 6.50
N GLU A 415 33.33 -18.82 7.80
CA GLU A 415 32.95 -17.52 8.42
C GLU A 415 31.48 -17.05 8.29
N ALA A 416 30.59 -17.78 7.60
CA ALA A 416 29.18 -17.39 7.39
C ALA A 416 28.40 -17.16 8.69
N PHE A 417 28.60 -18.01 9.69
CA PHE A 417 27.98 -17.86 11.02
C PHE A 417 28.25 -16.48 11.62
N ARG A 418 29.50 -16.01 11.56
CA ARG A 418 29.90 -14.72 12.14
C ARG A 418 29.30 -13.55 11.38
N TRP A 419 29.15 -13.67 10.07
CA TRP A 419 28.56 -12.63 9.22
C TRP A 419 27.07 -12.44 9.48
N LEU A 420 26.35 -13.42 10.04
CA LEU A 420 24.96 -13.27 10.49
C LEU A 420 24.86 -12.89 11.97
N ALA A 421 25.73 -13.46 12.82
CA ALA A 421 25.73 -13.20 14.25
C ALA A 421 26.02 -11.72 14.57
N LYS A 422 27.04 -11.12 13.95
CA LYS A 422 27.40 -9.71 14.20
C LYS A 422 26.24 -8.74 13.84
N PRO A 423 25.63 -8.79 12.64
CA PRO A 423 24.48 -7.95 12.32
C PRO A 423 23.28 -8.19 13.22
N LEU A 424 22.96 -9.45 13.55
CA LEU A 424 21.86 -9.78 14.46
C LEU A 424 22.06 -9.13 15.84
N ILE A 425 23.26 -9.26 16.43
CA ILE A 425 23.58 -8.66 17.74
C ILE A 425 23.53 -7.13 17.64
N ALA A 426 24.14 -6.54 16.61
CA ALA A 426 24.16 -5.08 16.45
C ALA A 426 22.76 -4.48 16.26
N LEU A 427 21.91 -5.12 15.44
CA LEU A 427 20.52 -4.69 15.25
C LEU A 427 19.68 -4.92 16.52
N ASN A 428 19.95 -5.98 17.29
CA ASN A 428 19.32 -6.16 18.60
C ASN A 428 19.73 -5.07 19.59
N CYS A 429 20.99 -4.63 19.59
CA CYS A 429 21.46 -3.50 20.41
C CYS A 429 20.71 -2.19 20.06
N ILE A 430 20.53 -1.92 18.76
CA ILE A 430 19.72 -0.78 18.31
C ILE A 430 18.27 -0.95 18.80
N GLN A 431 17.69 -2.14 18.65
CA GLN A 431 16.33 -2.41 19.08
C GLN A 431 16.13 -2.23 20.58
N GLU A 432 17.07 -2.68 21.41
CA GLU A 432 17.06 -2.50 22.86
C GLU A 432 17.15 -1.02 23.22
N MET A 433 18.07 -0.27 22.62
CA MET A 433 18.14 1.18 22.81
C MET A 433 16.81 1.86 22.50
N VAL A 434 16.17 1.52 21.38
CA VAL A 434 14.87 2.10 21.00
C VAL A 434 13.75 1.67 21.95
N ARG A 435 13.78 0.41 22.43
CA ARG A 435 12.81 -0.14 23.39
C ARG A 435 12.90 0.50 24.75
N ASP A 436 14.11 0.62 25.30
CA ASP A 436 14.38 1.14 26.64
C ASP A 436 14.03 2.64 26.73
N ASN A 437 14.12 3.35 25.61
CA ASN A 437 13.66 4.74 25.48
C ASN A 437 12.15 4.85 25.18
N GLY A 438 11.42 3.74 25.06
CA GLY A 438 9.96 3.71 24.87
C GLY A 438 9.48 4.05 23.45
N PHE A 439 10.34 3.92 22.44
CA PHE A 439 10.02 4.26 21.05
C PHE A 439 9.81 3.05 20.13
N LEU A 440 9.94 1.83 20.64
CA LEU A 440 9.80 0.62 19.83
C LEU A 440 8.33 0.20 19.71
N GLU A 441 7.78 0.29 18.50
CA GLU A 441 6.42 -0.17 18.17
C GLU A 441 6.43 -1.52 17.46
N LYS A 442 7.43 -1.73 16.60
CA LYS A 442 7.71 -2.97 15.88
C LYS A 442 9.22 -3.15 15.72
N GLN A 443 9.64 -4.28 15.19
CA GLN A 443 11.06 -4.56 15.00
C GLN A 443 11.74 -3.48 14.14
N VAL A 444 12.99 -3.14 14.46
CA VAL A 444 13.67 -1.93 13.94
C VAL A 444 13.87 -1.92 12.42
N ILE A 445 13.96 -3.08 11.77
CA ILE A 445 14.10 -3.18 10.31
C ILE A 445 12.86 -2.60 9.64
N ASP A 446 11.66 -2.96 10.09
CA ASP A 446 10.40 -2.44 9.55
C ASP A 446 10.05 -1.06 10.09
N GLN A 447 10.40 -0.74 11.33
CA GLN A 447 10.13 0.58 11.91
C GLN A 447 10.93 1.67 11.20
N TRP A 448 12.17 1.37 10.85
CA TRP A 448 13.07 2.31 10.19
C TRP A 448 13.31 2.00 8.71
N LEU A 449 12.53 1.12 8.09
CA LEU A 449 12.63 0.79 6.65
C LEU A 449 14.05 0.34 6.22
N LEU A 450 14.76 -0.38 7.08
CA LEU A 450 16.14 -0.85 6.82
C LEU A 450 16.21 -2.03 5.86
N GLY A 451 15.08 -2.65 5.50
CA GLY A 451 15.05 -3.90 4.70
C GLY A 451 15.90 -3.81 3.43
N ASN A 452 15.60 -2.85 2.55
CA ASN A 452 16.33 -2.68 1.28
C ASN A 452 17.81 -2.34 1.49
N THR A 453 18.15 -1.62 2.57
CA THR A 453 19.53 -1.27 2.92
C THR A 453 20.29 -2.52 3.32
N LEU A 454 19.72 -3.34 4.21
CA LEU A 454 20.33 -4.60 4.65
C LEU A 454 20.43 -5.62 3.52
N GLU A 455 19.41 -5.73 2.66
CA GLU A 455 19.46 -6.62 1.49
C GLU A 455 20.68 -6.30 0.63
N LYS A 456 20.93 -5.03 0.31
CA LYS A 456 22.11 -4.61 -0.47
C LYS A 456 23.42 -5.03 0.18
N VAL A 457 23.55 -4.79 1.49
CA VAL A 457 24.75 -5.18 2.25
C VAL A 457 24.97 -6.70 2.21
N PHE A 458 23.91 -7.49 2.18
CA PHE A 458 24.00 -8.95 2.16
C PHE A 458 24.16 -9.55 0.76
N VAL A 459 23.92 -8.81 -0.34
CA VAL A 459 24.01 -9.32 -1.73
C VAL A 459 25.37 -9.94 -2.04
N ASP A 460 26.46 -9.32 -1.59
CA ASP A 460 27.81 -9.76 -1.95
C ASP A 460 28.28 -11.03 -1.22
N LYS A 461 27.46 -11.56 -0.30
CA LYS A 461 27.73 -12.77 0.51
C LYS A 461 26.80 -13.94 0.20
N VAL A 462 26.00 -13.83 -0.87
CA VAL A 462 25.03 -14.87 -1.30
C VAL A 462 25.70 -16.18 -1.68
N ALA A 463 26.96 -16.15 -2.16
CA ALA A 463 27.68 -17.36 -2.56
C ALA A 463 28.16 -18.21 -1.36
N THR A 464 28.10 -17.68 -0.15
CA THR A 464 28.70 -18.25 1.06
C THR A 464 27.70 -18.52 2.17
N TRP A 465 26.40 -18.24 1.94
CA TRP A 465 25.35 -18.40 2.96
C TRP A 465 24.35 -19.49 2.59
N PRO A 466 23.72 -20.13 3.60
CA PRO A 466 22.59 -21.02 3.38
C PRO A 466 21.29 -20.26 3.07
N VAL A 467 21.31 -18.94 2.94
CA VAL A 467 20.16 -18.07 2.63
C VAL A 467 20.59 -16.97 1.65
N ASN A 468 19.66 -16.50 0.82
CA ASN A 468 19.89 -15.29 0.01
C ASN A 468 19.74 -14.01 0.85
N SER A 469 20.03 -12.84 0.24
CA SER A 469 19.99 -11.55 0.95
C SER A 469 18.61 -11.19 1.51
N THR A 470 17.53 -11.44 0.78
CA THR A 470 16.15 -11.20 1.26
C THR A 470 15.80 -12.17 2.39
N GLU A 471 16.10 -13.45 2.24
CA GLU A 471 15.87 -14.47 3.29
C GLU A 471 16.64 -14.13 4.58
N ALA A 472 17.86 -13.58 4.49
CA ALA A 472 18.60 -13.15 5.66
C ALA A 472 17.94 -11.96 6.38
N VAL A 473 17.43 -10.98 5.63
CA VAL A 473 16.67 -9.85 6.22
C VAL A 473 15.39 -10.35 6.89
N ASP A 474 14.65 -11.26 6.26
CA ASP A 474 13.44 -11.84 6.83
C ASP A 474 13.75 -12.67 8.08
N LEU A 475 14.82 -13.46 8.07
CA LEU A 475 15.29 -14.23 9.23
C LEU A 475 15.64 -13.31 10.40
N ILE A 476 16.48 -12.29 10.19
CA ILE A 476 16.86 -11.35 11.23
C ILE A 476 15.62 -10.60 11.74
N SER A 477 14.71 -10.20 10.85
CA SER A 477 13.44 -9.57 11.24
C SER A 477 12.61 -10.48 12.14
N CYS A 478 12.50 -11.77 11.82
CA CYS A 478 11.84 -12.77 12.67
C CYS A 478 12.50 -12.87 14.05
N LEU A 479 13.84 -12.94 14.10
CA LEU A 479 14.59 -13.06 15.36
C LEU A 479 14.45 -11.79 16.22
N LEU A 480 14.41 -10.60 15.61
CA LEU A 480 14.18 -9.33 16.30
C LEU A 480 12.73 -9.17 16.77
N ALA A 481 11.76 -9.71 16.02
CA ALA A 481 10.34 -9.65 16.35
C ALA A 481 9.94 -10.54 17.54
N ARG A 482 10.85 -11.38 18.06
CA ARG A 482 10.62 -12.18 19.27
C ARG A 482 10.49 -11.27 20.50
N ARG A 483 9.26 -10.86 20.81
CA ARG A 483 8.92 -9.87 21.86
C ARG A 483 9.02 -10.40 23.29
N THR A 484 9.11 -11.71 23.50
CA THR A 484 9.01 -12.31 24.83
C THR A 484 10.32 -12.94 25.26
N ALA A 485 10.85 -12.49 26.39
CA ALA A 485 11.71 -13.35 27.20
C ALA A 485 10.87 -14.59 27.58
N PRO A 486 11.36 -15.82 27.36
CA PRO A 486 10.64 -17.00 27.79
C PRO A 486 10.40 -16.96 29.31
N ALA A 487 9.35 -17.65 29.77
CA ALA A 487 9.17 -17.88 31.20
C ALA A 487 10.44 -18.56 31.74
N SER A 488 10.92 -18.15 32.93
CA SER A 488 12.21 -18.56 33.50
C SER A 488 12.42 -20.09 33.59
N ASP A 489 11.34 -20.88 33.52
CA ASP A 489 11.35 -22.33 33.72
C ASP A 489 10.99 -23.14 32.45
N ALA A 490 10.83 -22.50 31.29
CA ALA A 490 10.42 -23.18 30.05
C ALA A 490 11.54 -24.04 29.45
N THR A 491 11.22 -25.26 29.01
CA THR A 491 12.20 -26.13 28.32
C THR A 491 12.52 -25.61 26.91
N PRO A 492 13.68 -25.97 26.31
CA PRO A 492 14.01 -25.58 24.93
C PRO A 492 12.90 -25.86 23.90
N ASP A 493 12.23 -27.01 23.99
CA ASP A 493 11.07 -27.36 23.15
C ASP A 493 9.91 -26.36 23.28
N GLU A 494 9.56 -26.02 24.52
CA GLU A 494 8.48 -25.07 24.80
C GLU A 494 8.82 -23.67 24.29
N GLN A 495 10.08 -23.25 24.47
CA GLN A 495 10.56 -21.95 24.02
C GLN A 495 10.57 -21.84 22.48
N LEU A 496 11.01 -22.90 21.80
CA LEU A 496 11.06 -22.96 20.34
C LEU A 496 9.65 -22.92 19.73
N MET A 497 8.74 -23.77 20.24
CA MET A 497 7.35 -23.79 19.80
C MET A 497 6.61 -22.48 20.11
N ALA A 498 6.82 -21.90 21.29
CA ALA A 498 6.23 -20.60 21.64
C ALA A 498 6.72 -19.48 20.71
N SER A 499 8.00 -19.50 20.33
CA SER A 499 8.57 -18.52 19.40
C SER A 499 7.92 -18.63 18.01
N ILE A 500 7.82 -19.84 17.46
CA ILE A 500 7.17 -20.08 16.16
C ILE A 500 5.70 -19.66 16.19
N ARG A 501 4.98 -20.04 17.25
CA ARG A 501 3.57 -19.65 17.44
C ARG A 501 3.40 -18.14 17.48
N THR A 502 4.21 -17.45 18.28
CA THR A 502 4.12 -15.99 18.44
C THR A 502 4.41 -15.28 17.12
N LEU A 503 5.41 -15.75 16.36
CA LEU A 503 5.73 -15.19 15.04
C LEU A 503 4.59 -15.40 14.06
N HIS A 504 4.01 -16.60 14.02
CA HIS A 504 2.86 -16.89 13.17
C HIS A 504 1.62 -16.05 13.53
N GLU A 505 1.27 -15.99 14.81
CA GLU A 505 0.11 -15.23 15.32
C GLU A 505 0.28 -13.71 15.17
N SER A 506 1.53 -13.21 15.10
CA SER A 506 1.80 -11.78 14.90
C SER A 506 1.31 -11.25 13.55
N GLY A 507 1.14 -12.12 12.55
CA GLY A 507 0.82 -11.73 11.18
C GLY A 507 1.95 -10.97 10.47
N ASP A 508 3.18 -11.03 10.98
CA ASP A 508 4.35 -10.39 10.37
C ASP A 508 4.62 -10.97 8.97
N ARG A 509 4.77 -10.09 7.98
CA ARG A 509 5.10 -10.45 6.60
C ARG A 509 6.41 -11.23 6.50
N HIS A 510 7.38 -10.91 7.36
CA HIS A 510 8.72 -11.50 7.33
C HIS A 510 8.67 -12.99 7.67
N PHE A 511 7.82 -13.39 8.63
CA PHE A 511 7.66 -14.81 8.97
C PHE A 511 7.11 -15.61 7.81
N ASN A 512 6.05 -15.12 7.17
CA ASN A 512 5.43 -15.80 6.03
C ASN A 512 6.37 -15.85 4.81
N ALA A 513 7.10 -14.76 4.55
CA ALA A 513 8.10 -14.69 3.49
C ALA A 513 9.25 -15.67 3.73
N PHE A 514 9.86 -15.64 4.93
CA PHE A 514 10.96 -16.52 5.31
C PHE A 514 10.56 -17.99 5.27
N MET A 515 9.43 -18.34 5.90
CA MET A 515 8.91 -19.72 5.93
C MET A 515 8.39 -20.19 4.57
N GLN A 516 8.28 -19.27 3.59
CA GLN A 516 7.74 -19.48 2.26
C GLN A 516 6.34 -20.10 2.31
N VAL A 517 5.46 -19.49 3.11
CA VAL A 517 4.12 -20.02 3.38
C VAL A 517 3.26 -20.00 2.12
N GLN A 518 2.62 -21.14 1.82
CA GLN A 518 1.69 -21.28 0.70
C GLN A 518 0.27 -21.57 1.20
N HIS A 519 -0.69 -20.79 0.72
CA HIS A 519 -2.11 -20.98 1.00
C HIS A 519 -2.76 -21.87 -0.07
N LEU A 520 -3.02 -23.12 0.27
CA LEU A 520 -3.64 -24.11 -0.62
C LEU A 520 -4.80 -24.80 0.09
N HIS A 521 -5.97 -24.84 -0.56
CA HIS A 521 -7.17 -25.51 -0.04
C HIS A 521 -7.60 -25.06 1.37
N GLY A 522 -7.39 -23.78 1.71
CA GLY A 522 -7.72 -23.24 3.03
C GLY A 522 -6.73 -23.64 4.15
N LYS A 523 -5.55 -24.15 3.78
CA LYS A 523 -4.47 -24.52 4.71
C LYS A 523 -3.17 -23.80 4.36
N GLU A 524 -2.28 -23.72 5.34
CA GLU A 524 -0.98 -23.06 5.24
C GLU A 524 0.16 -24.09 5.33
N TRP A 525 1.00 -24.12 4.31
CA TRP A 525 2.12 -25.04 4.18
C TRP A 525 3.44 -24.27 4.20
N PHE A 526 4.46 -24.78 4.87
CA PHE A 526 5.77 -24.13 4.97
C PHE A 526 6.90 -25.04 4.49
N ARG A 527 8.09 -24.48 4.27
CA ARG A 527 9.27 -25.24 3.83
C ARG A 527 10.07 -25.80 5.00
N GLU A 528 10.36 -27.09 4.92
CA GLU A 528 11.21 -27.82 5.87
C GLU A 528 12.54 -27.10 6.16
N ARG A 529 13.28 -26.71 5.11
CA ARG A 529 14.59 -26.04 5.25
C ARG A 529 14.48 -24.74 6.07
N GLN A 530 13.41 -23.98 5.87
CA GLN A 530 13.23 -22.68 6.53
C GLN A 530 12.90 -22.87 8.01
N LEU A 531 12.16 -23.93 8.36
CA LEU A 531 11.94 -24.29 9.76
C LEU A 531 13.26 -24.61 10.47
N SER A 532 14.12 -25.43 9.86
CA SER A 532 15.43 -25.78 10.43
C SER A 532 16.33 -24.56 10.59
N LEU A 533 16.35 -23.66 9.60
CA LEU A 533 17.11 -22.41 9.65
C LEU A 533 16.62 -21.51 10.80
N LEU A 534 15.31 -21.26 10.88
CA LEU A 534 14.73 -20.44 11.94
C LEU A 534 15.01 -21.06 13.32
N ALA A 535 14.81 -22.37 13.47
CA ALA A 535 15.01 -23.06 14.74
C ALA A 535 16.47 -23.02 15.21
N SER A 536 17.42 -23.24 14.29
CA SER A 536 18.86 -23.16 14.59
C SER A 536 19.26 -21.76 15.05
N TRP A 537 18.75 -20.70 14.41
CA TRP A 537 19.05 -19.33 14.80
C TRP A 537 18.30 -18.87 16.06
N ILE A 538 17.10 -19.40 16.32
CA ILE A 538 16.40 -19.22 17.60
C ILE A 538 17.24 -19.79 18.76
N MET A 539 17.78 -20.99 18.57
CA MET A 539 18.70 -21.62 19.52
C MET A 539 19.92 -20.71 19.75
N VAL A 540 20.62 -20.30 18.69
CA VAL A 540 21.81 -19.44 18.81
C VAL A 540 21.49 -18.16 19.59
N GLN A 541 20.38 -17.48 19.27
CA GLN A 541 19.97 -16.26 19.98
C GLN A 541 19.73 -16.51 21.47
N GLU A 542 19.12 -17.64 21.85
CA GLU A 542 18.84 -17.96 23.26
C GLU A 542 20.09 -18.41 24.02
N LEU A 543 20.97 -19.16 23.36
CA LEU A 543 22.28 -19.54 23.89
C LEU A 543 23.14 -18.29 24.17
N ILE A 544 23.13 -17.31 23.26
CA ILE A 544 23.80 -16.00 23.45
C ILE A 544 23.24 -15.26 24.67
N ARG A 545 21.91 -15.17 24.79
CA ARG A 545 21.23 -14.47 25.88
C ARG A 545 21.48 -15.09 27.26
N ARG A 546 21.64 -16.42 27.34
CA ARG A 546 21.78 -17.13 28.62
C ARG A 546 23.07 -16.79 29.35
N ILE A 547 24.16 -16.52 28.63
CA ILE A 547 25.46 -16.20 29.22
C ILE A 547 25.45 -14.82 29.92
N GLU A 548 24.66 -13.86 29.44
CA GLU A 548 24.49 -12.52 30.05
C GLU A 548 23.99 -12.59 31.51
N ASN A 549 23.37 -13.71 31.91
CA ASN A 549 22.80 -13.89 33.26
C ASN A 549 23.71 -14.69 34.23
N ILE A 550 24.87 -15.20 33.80
CA ILE A 550 25.71 -16.09 34.63
C ILE A 550 27.01 -15.40 35.08
N LYS A 551 27.12 -15.11 36.39
CA LYS A 551 28.25 -14.36 36.99
C LYS A 551 29.55 -15.16 37.23
N ASN A 552 29.66 -16.46 36.92
CA ASN A 552 30.80 -17.30 37.33
C ASN A 552 31.35 -18.25 36.24
N ALA A 553 32.53 -17.93 35.67
CA ALA A 553 33.13 -18.61 34.51
C ALA A 553 33.51 -20.11 34.65
N LYS A 554 33.71 -20.65 35.87
CA LYS A 554 34.19 -22.04 36.06
C LYS A 554 33.08 -23.10 36.11
N GLN A 555 31.83 -22.70 36.33
CA GLN A 555 30.66 -23.58 36.34
C GLN A 555 29.93 -23.57 34.98
N VAL A 556 30.31 -22.65 34.09
CA VAL A 556 29.70 -22.36 32.79
C VAL A 556 30.06 -23.40 31.73
N ALA A 557 31.32 -23.80 31.58
CA ALA A 557 31.75 -24.69 30.48
C ALA A 557 31.13 -26.12 30.52
N SER A 558 30.82 -26.65 31.72
CA SER A 558 30.13 -27.95 31.86
C SER A 558 28.61 -27.82 31.70
N ASP A 559 28.05 -26.63 31.89
CA ASP A 559 26.62 -26.34 31.71
C ASP A 559 26.34 -26.05 30.22
N GLU A 560 27.23 -25.33 29.53
CA GLU A 560 27.11 -24.97 28.10
C GLU A 560 26.90 -26.18 27.18
N ALA A 561 27.69 -27.25 27.35
CA ALA A 561 27.57 -28.44 26.52
C ALA A 561 26.23 -29.17 26.76
N THR A 562 25.80 -29.28 28.03
CA THR A 562 24.51 -29.91 28.38
C THR A 562 23.33 -29.09 27.87
N VAL A 563 23.40 -27.77 27.98
CA VAL A 563 22.38 -26.86 27.44
C VAL A 563 22.32 -26.94 25.93
N LEU A 564 23.47 -26.98 25.24
CA LEU A 564 23.53 -27.14 23.79
C LEU A 564 22.87 -28.47 23.36
N THR A 565 23.17 -29.58 24.04
CA THR A 565 22.53 -30.88 23.75
C THR A 565 21.01 -30.80 23.89
N ALA A 566 20.50 -30.17 24.95
CA ALA A 566 19.06 -30.03 25.15
C ALA A 566 18.37 -29.20 24.05
N TRP A 567 19.05 -28.19 23.49
CA TRP A 567 18.53 -27.44 22.34
C TRP A 567 18.57 -28.22 21.03
N LEU A 568 19.62 -29.02 20.81
CA LEU A 568 19.72 -29.88 19.64
C LEU A 568 18.63 -30.95 19.64
N ASP A 569 18.39 -31.59 20.79
CA ASP A 569 17.29 -32.55 20.97
C ASP A 569 15.92 -31.91 20.71
N ALA A 570 15.76 -30.63 21.08
CA ALA A 570 14.52 -29.89 20.86
C ALA A 570 14.29 -29.53 19.39
N ILE A 571 15.35 -29.22 18.64
CA ILE A 571 15.27 -29.03 17.19
C ILE A 571 14.87 -30.34 16.51
N ASP A 572 15.47 -31.47 16.88
CA ASP A 572 15.11 -32.78 16.33
C ASP A 572 13.64 -33.13 16.62
N THR A 573 13.16 -32.81 17.83
CA THR A 573 11.77 -33.01 18.23
C THR A 573 10.80 -32.15 17.42
N LEU A 574 11.15 -30.87 17.20
CA LEU A 574 10.39 -29.96 16.34
C LEU A 574 10.33 -30.47 14.89
N GLU A 575 11.46 -30.90 14.33
CA GLU A 575 11.53 -31.38 12.95
C GLU A 575 10.70 -32.65 12.76
N MET A 576 10.73 -33.57 13.73
CA MET A 576 9.87 -34.75 13.73
C MET A 576 8.39 -34.36 13.79
N ALA A 577 8.02 -33.40 14.64
CA ALA A 577 6.65 -32.90 14.72
C ALA A 577 6.21 -32.25 13.40
N ALA A 578 7.09 -31.49 12.74
CA ALA A 578 6.84 -30.89 11.43
C ALA A 578 6.62 -31.95 10.35
N PHE A 579 7.46 -32.99 10.31
CA PHE A 579 7.30 -34.12 9.40
C PHE A 579 5.97 -34.84 9.60
N VAL A 580 5.61 -35.17 10.84
CA VAL A 580 4.33 -35.83 11.18
C VAL A 580 3.12 -34.96 10.82
N SER A 581 3.24 -33.64 10.96
CA SER A 581 2.20 -32.67 10.55
C SER A 581 2.09 -32.49 9.03
N GLY A 582 2.97 -33.11 8.24
CA GLY A 582 3.06 -32.91 6.80
C GLY A 582 3.54 -31.51 6.40
N TYR A 583 4.21 -30.78 7.30
CA TYR A 583 4.59 -29.37 7.12
C TYR A 583 3.40 -28.41 6.94
N GLU A 584 2.26 -28.75 7.54
CA GLU A 584 1.11 -27.87 7.66
C GLU A 584 1.21 -27.06 8.97
N MET A 585 1.17 -25.73 8.87
CA MET A 585 1.38 -24.82 10.01
C MET A 585 0.35 -25.04 11.13
N GLY A 586 -0.93 -25.15 10.78
CA GLY A 586 -2.02 -25.37 11.73
C GLY A 586 -1.85 -26.68 12.52
N ALA A 587 -1.55 -27.77 11.81
CA ALA A 587 -1.29 -29.08 12.41
C ALA A 587 -0.06 -29.07 13.33
N LEU A 588 1.06 -28.45 12.92
CA LEU A 588 2.28 -28.33 13.74
C LEU A 588 2.01 -27.58 15.05
N LEU A 589 1.23 -26.50 15.01
CA LEU A 589 0.90 -25.72 16.20
C LEU A 589 -0.06 -26.47 17.14
N GLN A 590 -0.86 -27.41 16.62
CA GLN A 590 -1.77 -28.25 17.40
C GLN A 590 -1.07 -29.44 18.08
N THR A 591 -0.07 -30.06 17.47
CA THR A 591 0.68 -31.17 18.07
C THR A 591 1.34 -30.76 19.40
N ALA A 592 1.76 -29.51 19.53
CA ALA A 592 2.30 -28.97 20.78
C ALA A 592 1.24 -28.73 21.88
N ALA A 593 -0.04 -28.56 21.53
CA ALA A 593 -1.11 -28.39 22.51
C ALA A 593 -1.47 -29.71 23.20
N ASN A 594 -1.34 -30.83 22.49
CA ASN A 594 -1.68 -32.17 23.00
C ASN A 594 -0.58 -32.82 23.85
N ALA A 595 0.65 -32.29 23.85
CA ALA A 595 1.72 -32.74 24.76
C ALA A 595 1.53 -32.25 26.21
N LYS A 596 0.56 -31.36 26.47
CA LYS A 596 0.16 -30.87 27.81
C LYS A 596 -1.06 -31.61 28.41
N GLN A 597 -1.61 -32.61 27.72
CA GLN A 597 -2.60 -33.56 28.25
C GLN A 597 -1.97 -34.94 28.41
#